data_AF-A0A1W9TUE4-F1
#
_entry.id   AF-A0A1W9TUE4-F1
#
_cell.length_a   1.000
_cell.length_b   1.000
_cell.length_c   1.000
_cell.angle_alpha   90.00
_cell.angle_beta   90.00
_cell.angle_gamma   90.00
#
_symmetry.space_group_name_H-M   'P 1'
#
loop_
_entity.id
_entity.type
_entity.pdbx_description
1 polymer ?
#
loop_
_entity_poly.entity_id
_entity_poly.type
_entity_poly.pdbx_seq_one_letter_code
_entity_poly.pdbx_strand_id
1 'polypeptide(L)'
;RGSKAAAAIGVWFGNPISAPFFYLGSYKIGIFIFGHPAPFDVKYESVLELLKLGADVTIAMIVGGIILGILPGFASYFITRKIITTMRSRKAARR
;
A
#
# COMPACT_ATOMS: atom_id res chain seq x y z
N ARG A 1 11.08 -22.71 -10.53
CA ARG A 1 10.93 -22.93 -9.08
C ARG A 1 10.93 -21.55 -8.40
N GLY A 2 9.85 -21.17 -7.72
CA GLY A 2 9.75 -19.86 -7.04
C GLY A 2 10.48 -19.83 -5.70
N SER A 3 10.96 -18.66 -5.28
CA SER A 3 11.55 -18.48 -3.95
C SER A 3 10.46 -18.46 -2.88
N LYS A 4 10.49 -19.41 -1.93
CA LYS A 4 9.54 -19.46 -0.80
C LYS A 4 9.57 -18.18 0.04
N ALA A 5 10.74 -17.59 0.20
CA ALA A 5 10.91 -16.32 0.93
C ALA A 5 10.22 -15.16 0.20
N ALA A 6 10.35 -15.09 -1.13
CA ALA A 6 9.66 -14.06 -1.92
C ALA A 6 8.14 -14.23 -1.85
N ALA A 7 7.64 -15.47 -1.88
CA ALA A 7 6.21 -15.76 -1.72
C ALA A 7 5.68 -15.32 -0.34
N ALA A 8 6.41 -15.64 0.73
CA ALA A 8 6.05 -15.25 2.09
C ALA A 8 5.98 -13.72 2.26
N ILE A 9 6.90 -12.97 1.66
CA ILE A 9 6.89 -11.50 1.68
C ILE A 9 5.73 -10.96 0.85
N GLY A 10 5.51 -11.49 -0.34
CA GLY A 10 4.45 -11.03 -1.25
C GLY A 10 3.05 -11.19 -0.68
N VAL A 11 2.80 -12.25 0.12
CA VAL A 11 1.49 -12.50 0.73
C VAL A 11 1.03 -11.36 1.63
N TRP A 12 1.96 -10.59 2.20
CA TRP A 12 1.63 -9.45 3.07
C TRP A 12 0.91 -8.31 2.34
N PHE A 13 0.91 -8.25 1.02
CA PHE A 13 0.25 -7.15 0.29
C PHE A 13 -1.19 -7.44 -0.13
N GLY A 14 -1.66 -8.68 -0.03
CA GLY A 14 -2.99 -9.07 -0.54
C GLY A 14 -3.70 -10.14 0.28
N ASN A 15 -3.27 -10.38 1.53
CA ASN A 15 -3.93 -11.35 2.39
C ASN A 15 -5.12 -10.72 3.15
N PRO A 16 -6.07 -11.53 3.63
CA PRO A 16 -7.26 -11.04 4.35
C PRO A 16 -6.97 -10.23 5.62
N ILE A 17 -5.78 -10.38 6.20
CA ILE A 17 -5.37 -9.68 7.43
C ILE A 17 -4.78 -8.31 7.09
N SER A 18 -3.94 -8.22 6.05
CA SER A 18 -3.27 -6.98 5.69
C SER A 18 -4.11 -6.08 4.79
N ALA A 19 -4.99 -6.62 3.97
CA ALA A 19 -5.84 -5.84 3.08
C ALA A 19 -6.72 -4.82 3.83
N PRO A 20 -7.40 -5.15 4.95
CA PRO A 20 -8.13 -4.17 5.75
C PRO A 20 -7.24 -3.05 6.31
N PHE A 21 -6.01 -3.37 6.70
CA PHE A 21 -5.05 -2.37 7.20
C PHE A 21 -4.63 -1.38 6.11
N PHE A 22 -4.27 -1.87 4.92
CA PHE A 22 -3.94 -1.00 3.80
C PHE A 22 -5.15 -0.18 3.32
N TYR A 23 -6.33 -0.79 3.31
CA TYR A 23 -7.58 -0.10 2.96
C TYR A 23 -7.87 1.05 3.93
N LEU A 24 -7.91 0.78 5.23
CA LEU A 24 -8.18 1.80 6.25
C LEU A 24 -7.09 2.88 6.29
N GLY A 25 -5.82 2.49 6.16
CA GLY A 25 -4.70 3.42 6.13
C GLY A 25 -4.78 4.37 4.94
N SER A 26 -4.97 3.83 3.74
CA SER A 26 -5.08 4.63 2.51
C SER A 26 -6.31 5.54 2.53
N TYR A 27 -7.45 5.05 3.02
CA TYR A 27 -8.65 5.85 3.19
C TYR A 27 -8.47 7.01 4.19
N LYS A 28 -7.93 6.74 5.38
CA LYS A 28 -7.71 7.76 6.42
C LYS A 28 -6.73 8.84 5.95
N ILE A 29 -5.63 8.43 5.31
CA ILE A 29 -4.63 9.37 4.79
C ILE A 29 -5.22 10.17 3.62
N GLY A 30 -5.96 9.52 2.74
CA GLY A 30 -6.66 10.16 1.64
C GLY A 30 -7.62 11.24 2.12
N ILE A 31 -8.53 10.92 3.03
CA ILE A 31 -9.47 11.89 3.60
C ILE A 31 -8.77 12.99 4.38
N PHE A 32 -7.71 12.67 5.11
CA PHE A 32 -6.92 13.68 5.81
C PHE A 32 -6.37 14.73 4.85
N ILE A 33 -5.99 14.32 3.63
CA ILE A 33 -5.49 15.23 2.59
C ILE A 33 -6.62 16.00 1.91
N PHE A 34 -7.73 15.33 1.61
CA PHE A 34 -8.87 15.95 0.91
C PHE A 34 -9.75 16.81 1.83
N GLY A 35 -9.61 16.72 3.16
CA GLY A 35 -10.30 17.57 4.13
C GLY A 35 -11.81 17.34 4.26
N HIS A 36 -12.39 16.45 3.44
CA HIS A 36 -13.81 16.14 3.43
C HIS A 36 -14.02 14.66 3.75
N PRO A 37 -14.52 14.31 4.96
CA PRO A 37 -14.96 12.96 5.22
C PRO A 37 -16.16 12.65 4.33
N ALA A 38 -16.01 11.68 3.44
CA ALA A 38 -17.15 11.11 2.72
C ALA A 38 -18.22 10.71 3.75
N PRO A 39 -19.45 11.28 3.68
CA PRO A 39 -20.48 10.95 4.65
C PRO A 39 -20.81 9.47 4.52
N PHE A 40 -20.62 8.70 5.60
CA PHE A 40 -21.14 7.34 5.73
C PHE A 40 -22.66 7.33 5.98
N ASP A 41 -23.37 8.37 5.55
CA ASP A 41 -24.81 8.49 5.75
C ASP A 41 -25.52 7.78 4.59
N VAL A 42 -26.14 6.64 4.89
CA VAL A 42 -26.69 5.66 3.94
C VAL A 42 -28.03 6.12 3.37
N LYS A 43 -28.17 7.42 3.08
CA LYS A 43 -29.31 7.96 2.32
C LYS A 43 -28.96 7.98 0.84
N TYR A 44 -28.80 6.78 0.28
CA TYR A 44 -28.58 6.64 -1.16
C TYR A 44 -29.93 6.57 -1.85
N GLU A 45 -30.41 7.69 -2.37
CA GLU A 45 -31.66 7.71 -3.14
C GLU A 45 -31.44 7.29 -4.60
N SER A 46 -30.18 7.24 -5.07
CA SER A 46 -29.85 6.87 -6.44
C SER A 46 -28.54 6.08 -6.59
N VAL A 47 -28.50 5.18 -7.58
CA VAL A 47 -27.28 4.45 -7.99
C VAL A 47 -26.18 5.41 -8.44
N LEU A 48 -26.57 6.55 -9.02
CA LEU A 48 -25.63 7.58 -9.49
C LEU A 48 -24.86 8.24 -8.33
N GLU A 49 -25.54 8.53 -7.22
CA GLU A 49 -24.90 9.07 -6.01
C GLU A 49 -23.95 8.05 -5.38
N LEU A 50 -24.32 6.78 -5.38
CA LEU A 50 -23.48 5.71 -4.85
C LEU A 50 -22.19 5.54 -5.69
N LEU A 51 -22.30 5.66 -7.02
CA LEU A 51 -21.13 5.68 -7.91
C LEU A 51 -20.23 6.90 -7.69
N LYS A 52 -20.82 8.09 -7.51
CA LYS A 52 -20.06 9.32 -7.22
C LYS A 52 -19.30 9.20 -5.89
N LEU A 53 -19.98 8.74 -4.84
CA LEU A 53 -19.35 8.51 -3.54
C LEU A 53 -18.23 7.46 -3.64
N GLY A 54 -18.50 6.35 -4.35
CA GLY A 54 -17.50 5.32 -4.60
C GLY A 54 -16.27 5.85 -5.35
N ALA A 55 -16.48 6.72 -6.34
CA ALA A 55 -15.40 7.38 -7.06
C ALA A 55 -14.56 8.30 -6.16
N ASP A 56 -15.21 9.13 -5.33
CA ASP A 56 -14.52 10.03 -4.40
C ASP A 56 -13.69 9.25 -3.37
N VAL A 57 -14.25 8.18 -2.81
CA VAL A 57 -13.53 7.28 -1.89
C VAL A 57 -12.36 6.61 -2.60
N THR A 58 -12.54 6.16 -3.85
CA THR A 58 -11.49 5.52 -4.63
C THR A 58 -10.33 6.49 -4.91
N ILE A 59 -10.64 7.74 -5.28
CA ILE A 59 -9.63 8.79 -5.49
C ILE A 59 -8.87 9.07 -4.20
N ALA A 60 -9.58 9.21 -3.07
CA ALA A 60 -8.96 9.38 -1.76
C ALA A 60 -8.00 8.23 -1.42
N MET A 61 -8.44 6.99 -1.63
CA MET A 61 -7.63 5.80 -1.40
C MET A 61 -6.42 5.69 -2.32
N ILE A 62 -6.53 6.08 -3.60
CA ILE A 62 -5.38 6.09 -4.52
C ILE A 62 -4.31 7.07 -4.00
N VAL A 63 -4.70 8.29 -3.63
CA VAL A 63 -3.78 9.30 -3.11
C VAL A 63 -3.15 8.84 -1.78
N GLY A 64 -3.96 8.37 -0.84
CA GLY A 64 -3.47 7.85 0.43
C GLY A 64 -2.58 6.63 0.27
N GLY A 65 -2.88 5.76 -0.70
CA GLY A 65 -2.09 4.58 -1.05
C GLY A 65 -0.72 4.93 -1.65
N ILE A 66 -0.65 5.93 -2.53
CA ILE A 66 0.62 6.44 -3.07
C ILE A 66 1.53 6.91 -1.93
N ILE A 67 0.98 7.69 -1.00
CA ILE A 67 1.74 8.22 0.14
C ILE A 67 2.19 7.12 1.08
N LEU A 68 1.29 6.17 1.40
CA LEU A 68 1.63 4.98 2.17
C LEU A 68 2.71 4.13 1.50
N GLY A 69 2.77 4.10 0.17
CA GLY A 69 3.72 3.31 -0.61
C GLY A 69 5.09 3.95 -0.77
N ILE A 70 5.19 5.28 -0.81
CA ILE A 70 6.46 6.00 -1.05
C ILE A 70 7.49 5.70 0.05
N LEU A 71 7.09 5.82 1.31
CA LEU A 71 7.97 5.58 2.48
C LEU A 71 8.60 4.17 2.48
N PRO A 72 7.82 3.08 2.46
CA PRO A 72 8.36 1.72 2.42
C PRO A 72 9.04 1.40 1.08
N GLY A 73 8.58 1.97 -0.04
CA GLY A 73 9.22 1.81 -1.35
C GLY A 73 10.65 2.36 -1.35
N PHE A 74 10.83 3.57 -0.80
CA PHE A 74 12.15 4.17 -0.63
C PHE A 74 13.02 3.34 0.32
N ALA A 75 12.49 2.94 1.48
CA ALA A 75 13.22 2.09 2.43
C ALA A 75 13.66 0.76 1.78
N SER A 76 12.79 0.12 1.01
CA SER A 76 13.06 -1.14 0.31
C SER A 76 14.25 -1.03 -0.66
N TYR A 77 14.37 0.09 -1.37
CA TYR A 77 15.52 0.34 -2.26
C TYR A 77 16.85 0.33 -1.49
N PHE A 78 16.95 1.07 -0.39
CA PHE A 78 18.19 1.14 0.41
C PHE A 78 18.52 -0.19 1.09
N ILE A 79 17.50 -0.85 1.65
CA ILE A 79 17.66 -2.17 2.29
C ILE A 79 18.18 -3.18 1.27
N THR A 80 17.52 -3.27 0.11
CA THR A 80 17.92 -4.19 -0.97
C THR A 80 19.33 -3.89 -1.47
N ARG A 81 19.66 -2.61 -1.69
CA ARG A 81 21.01 -2.19 -2.09
C ARG A 81 22.06 -2.64 -1.06
N LYS A 82 21.84 -2.40 0.23
CA LYS A 82 22.77 -2.78 1.31
C LYS A 82 22.94 -4.29 1.42
N ILE A 83 21.86 -5.06 1.31
CA ILE A 83 21.90 -6.54 1.34
C ILE A 83 22.74 -7.06 0.18
N ILE A 84 22.46 -6.61 -1.05
CA ILE A 84 23.14 -7.11 -2.25
C ILE A 84 24.63 -6.75 -2.24
N THR A 85 25.00 -5.52 -1.88
CA THR A 85 26.41 -5.11 -1.82
C THR A 85 27.19 -5.90 -0.77
N THR A 86 26.61 -6.12 0.41
CA THR A 86 27.21 -6.92 1.48
C THR A 86 27.37 -8.39 1.09
N MET A 87 26.39 -8.96 0.37
CA MET A 87 26.49 -10.34 -0.12
C MET A 87 27.60 -10.47 -1.17
N ARG A 88 27.73 -9.49 -2.07
CA ARG A 88 28.77 -9.49 -3.11
C ARG A 88 30.17 -9.35 -2.51
N SER A 89 30.38 -8.46 -1.53
CA SER A 89 31.69 -8.29 -0.89
C SER A 89 32.12 -9.53 -0.10
N ARG A 90 31.20 -10.17 0.63
CA ARG A 90 31.47 -11.44 1.33
C ARG A 90 31.84 -12.58 0.38
N LYS A 91 31.26 -12.60 -0.82
CA LYS A 91 31.58 -13.61 -1.84
C LYS A 91 32.95 -13.37 -2.47
N ALA A 92 33.35 -12.10 -2.63
CA ALA A 92 34.68 -11.72 -3.10
C ALA A 92 35.77 -12.02 -2.06
N ALA A 93 35.51 -11.78 -0.76
CA ALA A 93 36.45 -12.08 0.32
C ALA A 93 36.59 -13.58 0.65
N ARG A 94 35.68 -14.42 0.15
CA ARG A 94 35.75 -15.89 0.25
C ARG A 94 36.45 -16.55 -0.96
N ARG A 95 36.77 -15.77 -2.00
CA ARG A 95 37.54 -16.21 -3.17
C ARG A 95 39.00 -15.80 -2.98
#